data_AF-A0A529K9Y0-F1
#
_entry.id   AF-A0A529K9Y0-F1
#
_cell.length_a   1.000
_cell.length_b   1.000
_cell.length_c   1.000
_cell.angle_alpha   90.00
_cell.angle_beta   90.00
_cell.angle_gamma   90.00
#
_symmetry.space_group_name_H-M   'P 1'
#
loop_
_entity.id
_entity.type
_entity.pdbx_description
1 polymer ?
#
loop_
_entity_poly.entity_id
_entity_poly.type
_entity_poly.pdbx_seq_one_letter_code
_entity_poly.pdbx_strand_id
1 'polypeptide(L)'
;MPSALANLGFLRILRLWSLSRSGALWRYLEMRGLRRWREASHAVINLLTFLLVITGFVYTFFFRTGAGLEGYVDALYFTVATVTTTGFGDIVLPGIAGKLTSIVTMIIGISLFVRLAQALFRPNKVFFPCPQCGLQRHEADAVHCKACGHLLNIPDEGD
;
A
#
# COMPACT_ATOMS: atom_id res chain seq x y z
N MET A 1 23.95 0.15 30.08
CA MET A 1 23.10 -0.12 28.90
C MET A 1 21.62 0.04 29.27
N PRO A 2 21.00 1.22 29.03
CA PRO A 2 19.54 1.25 28.80
C PRO A 2 19.05 2.26 27.73
N SER A 3 19.93 3.05 27.09
CA SER A 3 19.53 4.12 26.15
C SER A 3 19.31 3.64 24.69
N ALA A 4 19.78 2.45 24.34
CA ALA A 4 19.55 1.86 23.02
C ALA A 4 18.08 1.47 22.78
N LEU A 5 17.35 1.13 23.85
CA LEU A 5 15.92 0.80 23.80
C LEU A 5 15.02 2.05 23.86
N ALA A 6 15.52 3.18 24.37
CA ALA A 6 14.79 4.45 24.43
C ALA A 6 14.71 5.17 23.07
N ASN A 7 15.68 4.93 22.18
CA ASN A 7 15.74 5.53 20.83
C ASN A 7 14.89 4.81 19.77
N LEU A 8 14.19 3.72 20.13
CA LEU A 8 13.31 3.00 19.22
C LEU A 8 11.87 3.55 19.28
N GLY A 9 11.71 4.87 19.23
CA GLY A 9 10.40 5.53 19.11
C GLY A 9 9.64 5.05 17.86
N PHE A 10 10.37 4.72 16.79
CA PHE A 10 9.78 4.17 15.57
C PHE A 10 9.12 2.79 15.78
N LEU A 11 9.63 1.96 16.71
CA LEU A 11 9.01 0.68 17.07
C LEU A 11 7.69 0.85 17.84
N ARG A 12 7.49 1.97 18.55
CA ARG A 12 6.22 2.27 19.24
C ARG A 12 5.13 2.71 18.26
N ILE A 13 5.49 3.55 17.30
CA ILE A 13 4.60 3.93 16.18
C ILE A 13 4.24 2.66 15.39
N LEU A 14 5.22 1.78 15.13
CA LEU A 14 5.00 0.47 14.53
C LEU A 14 4.05 -0.43 15.32
N ARG A 15 4.12 -0.47 16.65
CA ARG A 15 3.21 -1.29 17.46
C ARG A 15 1.78 -0.75 17.43
N LEU A 16 1.59 0.56 17.61
CA LEU A 16 0.25 1.19 17.57
C LEU A 16 -0.37 1.07 16.18
N TRP A 17 0.45 1.21 15.15
CA TRP A 17 0.02 1.16 13.77
C TRP A 17 -0.19 -0.30 13.29
N SER A 18 0.63 -1.25 13.74
CA SER A 18 0.42 -2.69 13.52
C SER A 18 -0.85 -3.18 14.23
N LEU A 19 -1.21 -2.60 15.39
CA LEU A 19 -2.51 -2.84 16.02
C LEU A 19 -3.68 -2.38 15.15
N SER A 20 -3.56 -1.22 14.49
CA SER A 20 -4.55 -0.74 13.51
C SER A 20 -4.67 -1.67 12.29
N ARG A 21 -3.58 -2.36 11.93
CA ARG A 21 -3.54 -3.38 10.86
C ARG A 21 -4.10 -4.74 11.31
N SER A 22 -4.01 -5.09 12.59
CA SER A 22 -4.65 -6.30 13.12
C SER A 22 -6.16 -6.13 12.97
N GLY A 23 -6.81 -6.99 12.19
CA GLY A 23 -8.21 -6.87 11.76
C GLY A 23 -9.28 -6.85 12.87
N ALA A 24 -8.92 -6.58 14.12
CA ALA A 24 -9.83 -6.32 15.23
C ALA A 24 -10.55 -4.97 15.07
N LEU A 25 -9.83 -3.89 14.72
CA LEU A 25 -10.45 -2.56 14.55
C LEU A 25 -11.29 -2.48 13.26
N TRP A 26 -10.81 -3.14 12.20
CA TRP A 26 -11.49 -3.19 10.90
C TRP A 26 -12.77 -4.02 10.92
N ARG A 27 -12.82 -5.13 11.68
CA ARG A 27 -14.08 -5.85 11.95
C ARG A 27 -15.12 -4.96 12.64
N TYR A 28 -14.68 -4.02 13.47
CA TYR A 28 -15.57 -3.07 14.14
C TYR A 28 -16.10 -1.99 13.18
N LEU A 29 -15.27 -1.53 12.24
CA LEU A 29 -15.65 -0.56 11.21
C LEU A 29 -16.56 -1.17 10.11
N GLU A 30 -16.47 -2.47 9.90
CA GLU A 30 -17.27 -3.25 8.94
C GLU A 30 -18.78 -3.16 9.21
N MET A 31 -19.15 -2.93 10.47
CA MET A 31 -20.55 -2.74 10.87
C MET A 31 -21.15 -1.41 10.39
N ARG A 32 -20.34 -0.44 9.91
CA ARG A 32 -20.80 0.91 9.50
C ARG A 32 -20.90 1.15 7.98
N GLY A 33 -20.80 0.13 7.14
CA GLY A 33 -21.09 0.26 5.69
C GLY A 33 -19.97 0.86 4.83
N LEU A 34 -18.79 1.13 5.37
CA LEU A 34 -17.62 1.68 4.65
C LEU A 34 -16.84 0.64 3.80
N ARG A 35 -17.52 -0.38 3.25
CA ARG A 35 -16.90 -1.49 2.49
C ARG A 35 -16.18 -1.01 1.22
N ARG A 36 -16.66 0.05 0.58
CA ARG A 36 -16.11 0.57 -0.69
C ARG A 36 -14.69 1.14 -0.55
N TRP A 37 -14.34 1.68 0.62
CA TRP A 37 -13.01 2.26 0.87
C TRP A 37 -12.06 1.32 1.62
N ARG A 38 -12.51 0.11 1.96
CA ARG A 38 -11.76 -0.90 2.73
C ARG A 38 -10.46 -1.28 2.03
N GLU A 39 -10.54 -1.69 0.76
CA GLU A 39 -9.40 -2.22 0.02
C GLU A 39 -8.34 -1.15 -0.24
N ALA A 40 -8.77 0.06 -0.64
CA ALA A 40 -7.88 1.21 -0.84
C ALA A 40 -7.19 1.60 0.48
N SER A 41 -7.94 1.74 1.57
CA SER A 41 -7.38 2.10 2.88
C SER A 41 -6.38 1.05 3.38
N HIS A 42 -6.69 -0.24 3.24
CA HIS A 42 -5.78 -1.32 3.60
C HIS A 42 -4.48 -1.28 2.78
N ALA A 43 -4.56 -1.01 1.48
CA ALA A 43 -3.38 -0.91 0.63
C ALA A 43 -2.51 0.31 0.97
N VAL A 44 -3.11 1.49 1.17
CA VAL A 44 -2.44 2.73 1.59
C VAL A 44 -1.72 2.53 2.91
N ILE A 45 -2.44 1.99 3.91
CA ILE A 45 -1.87 1.66 5.21
C ILE A 45 -0.69 0.70 4.97
N ASN A 46 -0.89 -0.43 4.29
CA ASN A 46 0.17 -1.41 4.10
C ASN A 46 1.48 -0.81 3.53
N LEU A 47 1.35 0.04 2.52
CA LEU A 47 2.46 0.77 1.90
C LEU A 47 3.13 1.74 2.87
N LEU A 48 2.37 2.58 3.57
CA LEU A 48 2.89 3.62 4.45
C LEU A 48 3.77 3.04 5.57
N THR A 49 3.40 1.90 6.14
CA THR A 49 4.27 1.26 7.13
C THR A 49 5.46 0.58 6.57
N PHE A 50 5.33 -0.04 5.40
CA PHE A 50 6.52 -0.57 4.76
C PHE A 50 7.55 0.55 4.55
N LEU A 51 7.11 1.73 4.08
CA LEU A 51 7.97 2.92 3.96
C LEU A 51 8.60 3.31 5.30
N LEU A 52 7.81 3.43 6.38
CA LEU A 52 8.34 3.84 7.69
C LEU A 52 9.31 2.80 8.30
N VAL A 53 9.04 1.50 8.13
CA VAL A 53 9.91 0.41 8.61
C VAL A 53 11.24 0.43 7.89
N ILE A 54 11.21 0.45 6.55
CA ILE A 54 12.42 0.42 5.75
C ILE A 54 13.21 1.70 5.95
N THR A 55 12.57 2.86 5.98
CA THR A 55 13.22 4.14 6.30
C THR A 55 13.95 4.07 7.64
N GLY A 56 13.30 3.58 8.69
CA GLY A 56 13.92 3.42 10.02
C GLY A 56 15.09 2.43 10.02
N PHE A 57 14.97 1.33 9.25
CA PHE A 57 16.04 0.34 9.08
C PHE A 57 17.25 0.96 8.34
N VAL A 58 17.03 1.56 7.17
CA VAL A 58 18.06 2.21 6.36
C VAL A 58 18.76 3.31 7.15
N TYR A 59 17.99 4.17 7.84
CA TYR A 59 18.55 5.21 8.70
C TYR A 59 19.48 4.63 9.78
N THR A 60 19.02 3.61 10.50
CA THR A 60 19.76 3.04 11.64
C THR A 60 21.04 2.31 11.21
N PHE A 61 21.04 1.68 10.04
CA PHE A 61 22.16 0.85 9.58
C PHE A 61 23.14 1.60 8.66
N PHE A 62 22.67 2.56 7.86
CA PHE A 62 23.48 3.21 6.82
C PHE A 62 23.75 4.70 7.08
N PHE A 63 22.82 5.44 7.69
CA PHE A 63 22.93 6.90 7.84
C PHE A 63 23.16 7.37 9.29
N ARG A 64 23.20 6.44 10.25
CA ARG A 64 23.32 6.74 11.69
C ARG A 64 24.61 7.45 12.10
N THR A 65 25.62 7.46 11.23
CA THR A 65 27.00 7.86 11.57
C THR A 65 27.29 9.35 11.51
N GLY A 66 26.37 10.23 11.06
CA GLY A 66 26.73 11.65 10.90
C GLY A 66 25.64 12.72 10.89
N ALA A 67 24.36 12.40 10.75
CA ALA A 67 23.34 13.45 10.60
C ALA A 67 22.00 13.02 11.20
N GLY A 68 21.51 13.76 12.19
CA GLY A 68 20.26 13.47 12.91
C GLY A 68 19.02 13.46 12.01
N LEU A 69 18.35 14.60 11.84
CA LEU A 69 17.14 14.71 11.01
C LEU A 69 17.43 14.58 9.51
N GLU A 70 18.55 15.12 9.03
CA GLU A 70 18.95 15.04 7.62
C GLU A 70 19.13 13.59 7.17
N GLY A 71 19.83 12.75 7.94
CA GLY A 71 19.99 11.34 7.62
C GLY A 71 18.67 10.56 7.61
N TYR A 72 17.68 10.99 8.41
CA TYR A 72 16.34 10.40 8.36
C TYR A 72 15.58 10.81 7.09
N VAL A 73 15.69 12.06 6.68
CA VAL A 73 15.08 12.58 5.44
C VAL A 73 15.70 11.88 4.22
N ASP A 74 17.02 11.70 4.19
CA ASP A 74 17.72 10.98 3.13
C ASP A 74 17.31 9.51 3.05
N ALA A 75 17.17 8.84 4.20
CA ALA A 75 16.69 7.46 4.26
C ALA A 75 15.23 7.34 3.79
N LEU A 76 14.38 8.31 4.13
CA LEU A 76 12.98 8.35 3.70
C LEU A 76 12.90 8.57 2.21
N TYR A 77 13.66 9.54 1.70
CA TYR A 77 13.75 9.86 0.29
C TYR A 77 14.22 8.66 -0.53
N PHE A 78 15.31 8.00 -0.12
CA PHE A 78 15.78 6.76 -0.75
C PHE A 78 14.68 5.69 -0.79
N THR A 79 13.98 5.49 0.34
CA THR A 79 12.95 4.46 0.46
C THR A 79 11.75 4.76 -0.43
N VAL A 80 11.26 6.01 -0.43
CA VAL A 80 10.15 6.43 -1.29
C VAL A 80 10.54 6.34 -2.75
N ALA A 81 11.73 6.82 -3.14
CA ALA A 81 12.21 6.75 -4.52
C ALA A 81 12.33 5.30 -5.02
N THR A 82 12.81 4.40 -4.15
CA THR A 82 12.93 2.96 -4.45
C THR A 82 11.57 2.28 -4.59
N VAL A 83 10.63 2.54 -3.67
CA VAL A 83 9.31 1.89 -3.66
C VAL A 83 8.40 2.41 -4.77
N THR A 84 8.50 3.71 -5.08
CA THR A 84 7.80 4.33 -6.21
C THR A 84 8.45 4.01 -7.55
N THR A 85 9.57 3.27 -7.55
CA THR A 85 10.35 2.93 -8.75
C THR A 85 10.85 4.14 -9.55
N THR A 86 10.89 5.33 -8.94
CA THR A 86 11.43 6.55 -9.57
C THR A 86 12.96 6.48 -9.64
N GLY A 87 13.61 6.00 -8.57
CA GLY A 87 15.00 5.55 -8.59
C GLY A 87 16.02 6.60 -9.05
N PHE A 88 15.95 7.83 -8.54
CA PHE A 88 16.83 8.94 -8.96
C PHE A 88 18.33 8.65 -8.86
N GLY A 89 18.74 7.77 -7.93
CA GLY A 89 20.13 7.29 -7.83
C GLY A 89 21.13 8.32 -7.28
N ASP A 90 20.65 9.48 -6.87
CA ASP A 90 21.34 10.54 -6.14
C ASP A 90 21.74 10.11 -4.72
N ILE A 91 20.88 9.34 -4.05
CA ILE A 91 21.18 8.70 -2.76
C ILE A 91 21.17 7.18 -2.93
N VAL A 92 22.27 6.52 -2.59
CA VAL A 92 22.42 5.07 -2.68
C VAL A 92 23.07 4.49 -1.43
N LEU A 93 22.68 3.27 -1.05
CA LEU A 93 23.29 2.57 0.09
C LEU A 93 24.65 1.98 -0.34
N PRO A 94 25.76 2.37 0.31
CA PRO A 94 27.07 1.84 -0.05
C PRO A 94 27.25 0.38 0.35
N GLY A 95 28.13 -0.32 -0.36
CA GLY A 95 28.54 -1.69 -0.06
C GLY A 95 27.59 -2.79 -0.54
N ILE A 96 28.02 -4.04 -0.35
CA ILE A 96 27.26 -5.23 -0.80
C ILE A 96 25.95 -5.35 -0.03
N ALA A 97 25.97 -5.13 1.29
CA ALA A 97 24.78 -5.16 2.13
C ALA A 97 23.74 -4.08 1.72
N GLY A 98 24.20 -2.89 1.31
CA GLY A 98 23.35 -1.83 0.79
C GLY A 98 22.63 -2.22 -0.49
N LYS A 99 23.36 -2.81 -1.43
CA LYS A 99 22.80 -3.33 -2.68
C LYS A 99 21.76 -4.42 -2.45
N LEU A 100 22.05 -5.40 -1.58
CA LEU A 100 21.09 -6.45 -1.23
C LEU A 100 19.82 -5.88 -0.57
N THR A 101 19.97 -4.93 0.34
CA THR A 101 18.84 -4.25 1.00
C THR A 101 17.98 -3.51 -0.01
N SER A 102 18.62 -2.84 -0.98
CA SER A 102 17.93 -2.13 -2.07
C SER A 102 17.12 -3.10 -2.94
N ILE A 103 17.71 -4.23 -3.35
CA ILE A 103 17.03 -5.25 -4.16
C ILE A 103 15.78 -5.78 -3.44
N VAL A 104 15.91 -6.15 -2.15
CA VAL A 104 14.78 -6.64 -1.35
C VAL A 104 13.70 -5.57 -1.23
N THR A 105 14.10 -4.32 -0.99
CA THR A 105 13.18 -3.19 -0.87
C THR A 105 12.42 -2.94 -2.18
N MET A 106 13.09 -3.05 -3.34
CA MET A 106 12.47 -2.92 -4.65
C MET A 106 11.41 -4.00 -4.90
N ILE A 107 11.74 -5.27 -4.64
CA ILE A 107 10.82 -6.41 -4.85
C ILE A 107 9.56 -6.26 -4.00
N ILE A 108 9.71 -5.89 -2.73
CA ILE A 108 8.55 -5.69 -1.85
C ILE A 108 7.81 -4.42 -2.23
N GLY A 109 8.54 -3.33 -2.49
CA GLY A 109 8.00 -2.02 -2.85
C GLY A 109 7.06 -2.05 -4.05
N ILE A 110 7.51 -2.65 -5.16
CA ILE A 110 6.70 -2.74 -6.38
C ILE A 110 5.41 -3.52 -6.14
N SER A 111 5.46 -4.61 -5.36
CA SER A 111 4.28 -5.42 -5.05
C SER A 111 3.23 -4.62 -4.25
N LEU A 112 3.68 -3.76 -3.34
CA LEU A 112 2.81 -2.90 -2.54
C LEU A 112 2.25 -1.75 -3.35
N PHE A 113 3.06 -1.14 -4.21
CA PHE A 113 2.64 -0.06 -5.10
C PHE A 113 1.60 -0.55 -6.11
N VAL A 114 1.81 -1.71 -6.74
CA VAL A 114 0.81 -2.33 -7.64
C VAL A 114 -0.48 -2.64 -6.91
N ARG A 115 -0.42 -3.16 -5.67
CA ARG A 115 -1.62 -3.40 -4.85
C ARG A 115 -2.38 -2.10 -4.54
N LEU A 116 -1.67 -1.02 -4.25
CA LEU A 116 -2.28 0.29 -4.07
C LEU A 116 -2.97 0.77 -5.35
N ALA A 117 -2.26 0.71 -6.48
CA ALA A 117 -2.84 1.09 -7.77
C ALA A 117 -4.08 0.26 -8.09
N GLN A 118 -4.03 -1.07 -7.93
CA GLN A 118 -5.20 -1.94 -8.12
C GLN A 118 -6.35 -1.62 -7.18
N ALA A 119 -6.07 -1.21 -5.95
CA ALA A 119 -7.11 -0.86 -4.98
C ALA A 119 -7.74 0.51 -5.27
N LEU A 120 -6.99 1.45 -5.85
CA LEU A 120 -7.48 2.77 -6.27
C LEU A 120 -8.24 2.69 -7.60
N PHE A 121 -7.72 1.93 -8.55
CA PHE A 121 -8.27 1.78 -9.90
C PHE A 121 -9.16 0.54 -10.06
N ARG A 122 -9.57 -0.11 -8.97
CA ARG A 122 -10.45 -1.28 -9.09
C ARG A 122 -11.80 -0.80 -9.65
N PRO A 123 -12.18 -1.21 -10.88
CA PRO A 123 -13.47 -0.81 -11.42
C PRO A 123 -14.56 -1.36 -10.51
N ASN A 124 -15.50 -0.51 -10.10
CA ASN A 124 -16.67 -0.94 -9.35
C ASN A 124 -17.42 -1.94 -10.23
N LYS A 125 -17.34 -3.23 -9.88
CA LYS A 125 -18.13 -4.27 -10.56
C LYS A 125 -19.50 -4.30 -9.91
N VAL A 126 -20.53 -4.08 -10.72
CA VAL A 126 -21.92 -4.16 -10.29
C VAL A 126 -22.40 -5.60 -10.38
N PHE A 127 -23.28 -5.97 -9.44
CA PHE A 127 -23.95 -7.25 -9.45
C PHE A 127 -25.29 -7.09 -10.17
N PHE A 128 -25.38 -7.60 -11.39
CA PHE A 128 -26.59 -7.58 -12.20
C PHE A 128 -26.68 -8.91 -12.94
N PRO A 129 -27.64 -9.80 -12.63
CA PRO A 129 -27.73 -11.09 -13.32
C PRO A 129 -28.21 -10.89 -14.76
N CYS A 130 -27.40 -11.30 -15.73
CA CYS A 130 -27.79 -11.29 -17.13
C CYS A 130 -28.94 -12.31 -17.36
N PRO A 131 -30.08 -11.89 -17.93
CA PRO A 131 -31.24 -12.78 -18.12
C PRO A 131 -30.99 -13.90 -19.13
N GLN A 132 -29.98 -13.77 -20.01
CA GLN A 132 -29.72 -14.72 -21.08
C GLN A 132 -28.65 -15.77 -20.71
N CYS A 133 -27.56 -15.38 -20.05
CA CYS A 133 -26.43 -16.27 -19.77
C CYS A 133 -26.14 -16.50 -18.27
N GLY A 134 -26.82 -15.76 -17.38
CA GLY A 134 -26.61 -15.89 -15.95
C GLY A 134 -25.29 -15.33 -15.41
N LEU A 135 -24.50 -14.61 -16.22
CA LEU A 135 -23.34 -13.88 -15.71
C LEU A 135 -23.81 -12.84 -14.69
N GLN A 136 -23.19 -12.81 -13.51
CA GLN A 136 -23.65 -11.97 -12.40
C GLN A 136 -22.84 -10.67 -12.22
N ARG A 137 -21.62 -10.59 -12.76
CA ARG A 137 -20.69 -9.48 -12.53
C ARG A 137 -20.41 -8.74 -13.83
N HIS A 138 -20.76 -7.45 -13.85
CA HIS A 138 -20.57 -6.56 -14.99
C HIS A 138 -19.75 -5.33 -14.59
N GLU A 139 -19.16 -4.64 -15.56
CA GLU A 139 -18.64 -3.27 -15.38
C GLU A 139 -19.82 -2.32 -15.15
N ALA A 140 -19.63 -1.24 -14.40
CA ALA A 140 -20.71 -0.35 -14.00
C ALA A 140 -21.40 0.32 -15.21
N ASP A 141 -20.64 0.56 -16.28
CA ASP A 141 -21.05 1.19 -17.55
C ASP A 141 -21.34 0.18 -18.68
N ALA A 142 -21.49 -1.11 -18.35
CA ALA A 142 -21.68 -2.15 -19.34
C ALA A 142 -23.10 -2.14 -19.94
N VAL A 143 -23.25 -1.56 -21.13
CA VAL A 143 -24.50 -1.62 -21.94
C VAL A 143 -24.74 -3.03 -22.50
N HIS A 144 -23.69 -3.84 -22.66
CA HIS A 144 -23.79 -5.19 -23.21
C HIS A 144 -23.11 -6.22 -22.30
N CYS A 145 -23.69 -7.40 -22.20
CA CYS A 145 -23.10 -8.51 -21.48
C CYS A 145 -21.84 -9.03 -22.18
N LYS A 146 -20.68 -8.94 -21.53
CA LYS A 146 -19.38 -9.42 -22.05
C LYS A 146 -19.37 -10.89 -22.51
N ALA A 147 -20.20 -11.75 -21.91
CA ALA A 147 -20.26 -13.16 -22.25
C ALA A 147 -21.18 -13.52 -23.44
N CYS A 148 -22.26 -12.77 -23.67
CA CYS A 148 -23.30 -13.18 -24.64
C CYS A 148 -23.82 -12.04 -25.54
N GLY A 149 -23.38 -10.80 -25.34
CA GLY A 149 -23.81 -9.64 -26.12
C GLY A 149 -25.20 -9.11 -25.79
N HIS A 150 -25.93 -9.70 -24.83
CA HIS A 150 -27.27 -9.21 -24.44
C HIS A 150 -27.22 -7.77 -23.93
N LEU A 151 -28.15 -6.92 -24.37
CA LEU A 151 -28.32 -5.56 -23.88
C LEU A 151 -28.71 -5.57 -22.39
N LEU A 152 -27.89 -4.98 -21.55
CA LEU A 152 -28.13 -4.87 -20.12
C LEU A 152 -28.56 -3.43 -19.82
N ASN A 153 -29.70 -3.29 -19.12
CA ASN A 153 -30.17 -2.00 -18.61
C ASN A 153 -29.85 -1.91 -17.11
N ILE A 154 -28.57 -1.67 -16.82
CA ILE A 154 -28.10 -1.48 -15.45
C ILE A 154 -28.48 -0.05 -15.03
N PRO A 155 -29.23 0.14 -13.93
CA PRO A 155 -29.56 1.49 -13.46
C PRO A 155 -28.28 2.19 -13.02
N ASP A 156 -28.04 3.39 -13.57
CA ASP A 156 -26.93 4.24 -13.15
C ASP A 156 -27.25 4.83 -11.76
N GLU A 157 -26.23 4.97 -10.89
CA GLU A 157 -26.41 5.55 -9.54
C GLU A 157 -26.47 7.09 -9.57
N GLY A 158 -26.62 7.71 -10.75
CA GLY A 158 -26.79 9.15 -10.93
C GLY A 158 -28.03 9.48 -11.75
N ASP A 159 -28.97 10.20 -11.13
CA ASP A 159 -30.16 10.92 -11.66
C ASP A 159 -30.62 10.61 -13.11
#